data_AF-A0A2V8Z848-F1
#
_entry.id   AF-A0A2V8Z848-F1
#
_cell.length_a   1.000
_cell.length_b   1.000
_cell.length_c   1.000
_cell.angle_alpha   90.00
_cell.angle_beta   90.00
_cell.angle_gamma   90.00
#
_symmetry.space_group_name_H-M   'P 1'
#
loop_
_entity.id
_entity.type
_entity.pdbx_description
1 polymer ?
#
loop_
_entity_poly.entity_id
_entity_poly.type
_entity_poly.pdbx_seq_one_letter_code
_entity_poly.pdbx_strand_id
1 'polypeptide(L)'
;MIVSCRDQPTRDFAGGRRVKAFSGFARPARLQLDRLEAAAYLGDLAALPGNRGEALAGDRQGQYSIRINGQWRICFEWLDGAPGPSHVEMVDYH
;
A
#
# COMPACT_ATOMS: atom_id res chain seq x y z
N MET A 1 -6.95 2.44 9.20
CA MET A 1 -6.07 3.59 9.52
C MET A 1 -4.62 3.19 9.27
N ILE A 2 -3.85 3.98 8.50
CA ILE A 2 -2.41 3.73 8.30
C ILE A 2 -1.63 4.15 9.55
N VAL A 3 -0.78 3.25 10.07
CA VAL A 3 0.00 3.48 11.30
C VAL A 3 1.23 4.32 11.02
N SER A 4 1.97 4.00 9.96
CA SER A 4 3.19 4.72 9.60
C SER A 4 3.53 4.60 8.11
N CYS A 5 4.20 5.62 7.58
CA CYS A 5 4.78 5.61 6.24
C CYS A 5 6.30 5.62 6.33
N ARG A 6 6.96 4.86 5.45
CA ARG A 6 8.42 4.69 5.42
C ARG A 6 9.14 5.91 4.87
N ASP A 7 8.52 6.61 3.92
CA ASP A 7 9.10 7.80 3.28
C ASP A 7 8.19 9.04 3.38
N GLN A 8 8.81 10.22 3.23
CA GLN A 8 8.10 11.49 3.27
C GLN A 8 7.13 11.66 2.08
N PRO A 9 7.48 11.30 0.83
CA PRO A 9 6.56 11.37 -0.30
C PRO A 9 5.26 10.57 -0.08
N THR A 10 5.32 9.33 0.41
CA THR A 10 4.11 8.54 0.66
C THR A 10 3.28 9.15 1.78
N ARG A 11 3.92 9.64 2.85
CA ARG A 11 3.22 10.35 3.94
C ARG A 11 2.49 11.58 3.44
N ASP A 12 3.14 12.38 2.60
CA ASP A 12 2.56 13.57 1.98
C ASP A 12 1.33 13.22 1.15
N PHE A 13 1.46 12.21 0.31
CA PHE A 13 0.40 11.76 -0.58
C PHE A 13 -0.79 11.15 0.18
N ALA A 14 -0.53 10.32 1.18
CA ALA A 14 -1.55 9.77 2.08
C ALA A 14 -2.31 10.89 2.82
N GLY A 15 -1.58 11.93 3.27
CA GLY A 15 -2.17 13.14 3.86
C GLY A 15 -2.90 14.06 2.88
N GLY A 16 -3.05 13.67 1.61
CA GLY A 16 -3.75 14.46 0.59
C GLY A 16 -2.93 15.58 -0.05
N ARG A 17 -1.62 15.67 0.24
CA ARG A 17 -0.74 16.58 -0.49
C ARG A 17 -0.45 16.05 -1.89
N ARG A 18 -0.30 16.97 -2.84
CA ARG A 18 0.11 16.64 -4.19
C ARG A 18 1.61 16.33 -4.20
N VAL A 19 1.98 15.13 -4.64
CA VAL A 19 3.37 14.71 -4.82
C VAL A 19 3.68 14.58 -6.31
N LYS A 20 4.68 15.32 -6.80
CA LYS A 20 5.02 15.36 -8.23
C LYS A 20 5.40 13.98 -8.77
N ALA A 21 6.17 13.21 -8.01
CA ALA A 21 6.59 11.86 -8.38
C ALA A 21 5.41 10.91 -8.65
N PHE A 22 4.30 11.10 -7.96
CA PHE A 22 3.13 10.21 -8.06
C PHE A 22 2.05 10.74 -9.01
N SER A 23 2.28 11.92 -9.62
CA SER A 23 1.26 12.59 -10.43
C SER A 23 0.76 11.76 -11.63
N GLY A 24 1.61 10.92 -12.22
CA GLY A 24 1.26 10.03 -13.33
C GLY A 24 0.31 8.87 -12.96
N PHE A 25 0.18 8.57 -11.66
CA PHE A 25 -0.64 7.46 -11.17
C PHE A 25 -1.40 7.80 -9.87
N ALA A 26 -1.58 9.09 -9.59
CA ALA A 26 -2.17 9.57 -8.35
C ALA A 26 -3.59 9.03 -8.12
N ARG A 27 -4.43 8.99 -9.17
CA ARG A 27 -5.81 8.50 -9.05
C ARG A 27 -5.88 7.02 -8.65
N PRO A 28 -5.22 6.08 -9.36
CA PRO A 28 -5.21 4.68 -8.92
C PRO A 28 -4.46 4.50 -7.59
N ALA A 29 -3.39 5.26 -7.30
CA ALA A 29 -2.72 5.19 -6.01
C ALA A 29 -3.63 5.57 -4.85
N ARG A 30 -4.42 6.64 -5.02
CA ARG A 30 -5.36 7.10 -4.00
C ARG A 30 -6.43 6.06 -3.72
N LEU A 31 -7.02 5.49 -4.77
CA LEU A 31 -8.00 4.41 -4.61
C LEU A 31 -7.44 3.22 -3.81
N GLN A 32 -6.19 2.82 -4.06
CA GLN A 32 -5.58 1.72 -3.33
C GLN A 32 -5.21 2.09 -1.89
N LEU A 33 -4.80 3.34 -1.64
CA LEU A 33 -4.60 3.83 -0.27
C LEU A 33 -5.89 3.88 0.53
N ASP A 34 -6.97 4.37 -0.07
CA ASP A 34 -8.28 4.43 0.61
C ASP A 34 -8.76 3.01 0.97
N ARG A 35 -8.52 2.02 0.09
CA ARG A 35 -8.78 0.60 0.36
C ARG A 35 -7.89 0.04 1.47
N LEU A 36 -6.60 0.35 1.45
CA LEU A 36 -5.65 -0.04 2.50
C LEU A 36 -6.05 0.55 3.86
N GLU A 37 -6.52 1.81 3.87
CA GLU A 37 -6.93 2.50 5.07
C GLU A 37 -8.25 1.96 5.65
N ALA A 38 -9.16 1.51 4.79
CA ALA A 38 -10.46 0.94 5.16
C ALA A 38 -10.39 -0.55 5.58
N ALA A 39 -9.33 -1.27 5.24
CA ALA A 39 -9.18 -2.67 5.61
C ALA A 39 -9.01 -2.86 7.12
N ALA A 40 -9.69 -3.87 7.67
CA ALA A 40 -9.56 -4.25 9.08
C ALA A 40 -8.50 -5.35 9.27
N TYR A 41 -8.33 -6.22 8.27
CA TYR A 41 -7.32 -7.27 8.26
C TYR A 41 -6.86 -7.55 6.83
N LEU A 42 -5.75 -8.26 6.68
CA LEU A 42 -5.14 -8.54 5.37
C LEU A 42 -6.09 -9.24 4.39
N GLY A 43 -7.00 -10.08 4.89
CA GLY A 43 -8.00 -10.79 4.08
C GLY A 43 -8.94 -9.85 3.31
N ASP A 44 -9.25 -8.67 3.84
CA ASP A 44 -10.08 -7.68 3.14
C ASP A 44 -9.39 -7.19 1.86
N LEU A 45 -8.06 -7.14 1.86
CA LEU A 45 -7.27 -6.71 0.71
C LEU A 45 -7.19 -7.76 -0.39
N ALA A 46 -7.34 -9.05 -0.06
CA ALA A 46 -7.37 -10.15 -1.04
C ALA A 46 -8.70 -10.20 -1.79
N ALA A 47 -9.77 -9.64 -1.23
CA ALA A 47 -11.06 -9.51 -1.90
C ALA A 47 -11.10 -8.37 -2.94
N LEU A 48 -10.06 -7.52 -2.99
CA LEU A 48 -10.03 -6.38 -3.90
C LEU A 48 -9.75 -6.81 -5.36
N PRO A 49 -10.49 -6.27 -6.33
CA PRO A 49 -10.23 -6.53 -7.75
C PRO A 49 -8.80 -6.12 -8.12
N GLY A 50 -8.00 -7.06 -8.62
CA GLY A 50 -6.60 -6.86 -9.02
C GLY A 50 -5.56 -7.24 -7.96
N ASN A 51 -5.97 -7.48 -6.72
CA ASN A 51 -5.15 -8.09 -5.68
C ASN A 51 -5.45 -9.59 -5.63
N ARG A 52 -4.88 -10.35 -6.56
CA ARG A 52 -4.75 -11.79 -6.30
C ARG A 52 -3.74 -11.90 -5.17
N GLY A 53 -4.21 -12.28 -3.98
CA GLY A 53 -3.44 -12.40 -2.75
C GLY A 53 -2.32 -13.43 -2.87
N GLU A 54 -1.31 -13.13 -3.68
CA GLU A 54 0.00 -13.73 -3.61
C GLU A 54 0.63 -13.09 -2.36
N ALA A 55 0.47 -13.75 -1.22
CA ALA A 55 1.47 -13.61 -0.18
C ALA A 55 2.82 -13.80 -0.88
N LEU A 56 3.67 -12.77 -0.86
CA LEU A 56 4.97 -12.81 -1.52
C LEU A 56 5.77 -13.94 -0.83
N ALA A 57 5.78 -15.12 -1.44
CA ALA A 57 6.54 -16.25 -0.95
C ALA A 57 8.03 -15.96 -1.15
N GLY A 58 8.82 -15.98 -0.06
CA GLY A 58 10.26 -15.75 -0.06
C GLY A 58 10.77 -15.01 1.19
N ASP A 59 11.96 -14.41 1.10
CA ASP A 59 12.72 -13.73 2.19
C ASP A 59 12.07 -12.44 2.75
N ARG A 60 10.82 -12.13 2.40
CA ARG A 60 10.07 -10.96 2.87
C ARG A 60 8.91 -11.34 3.79
N GLN A 61 9.15 -12.25 4.73
CA GLN A 61 8.15 -12.59 5.75
C GLN A 61 7.71 -11.32 6.50
N GLY A 62 6.41 -11.02 6.46
CA GLY A 62 5.80 -9.87 7.14
C GLY A 62 5.56 -8.62 6.27
N GLN A 63 6.03 -8.59 5.01
CA GLN A 63 5.71 -7.52 4.06
C GLN A 63 4.68 -7.95 3.02
N TYR A 64 3.76 -7.03 2.73
CA TYR A 64 2.66 -7.18 1.79
C TYR A 64 2.69 -6.07 0.74
N SER A 65 2.02 -6.30 -0.39
CA SER A 65 1.89 -5.26 -1.42
C SER A 65 0.50 -5.21 -2.05
N ILE A 66 0.06 -4.00 -2.41
CA ILE A 66 -1.13 -3.75 -3.25
C ILE A 66 -0.65 -3.19 -4.58
N ARG A 67 -1.21 -3.70 -5.68
CA ARG A 67 -0.88 -3.20 -7.01
C ARG A 67 -1.59 -1.87 -7.30
N ILE A 68 -0.83 -0.86 -7.72
CA ILE A 68 -1.39 0.41 -8.21
C ILE A 68 -1.66 0.31 -9.70
N ASN A 69 -0.65 -0.08 -10.49
CA ASN A 69 -0.74 -0.28 -11.94
C ASN A 69 0.34 -1.25 -12.43
N GLY A 70 0.67 -1.24 -13.73
CA GLY A 70 1.70 -2.07 -14.35
C GLY A 70 3.06 -2.02 -13.63
N GLN A 71 3.44 -0.84 -13.16
CA GLN A 71 4.77 -0.45 -12.70
C GLN A 71 4.82 -0.23 -11.17
N TRP A 72 3.79 0.35 -10.57
CA TRP A 72 3.83 0.83 -9.19
C TRP A 72 3.08 -0.08 -8.21
N ARG A 73 3.63 -0.21 -7.00
CA ARG A 73 3.04 -0.96 -5.88
C ARG A 73 3.09 -0.16 -4.58
N ILE A 74 2.09 -0.37 -3.72
CA ILE A 74 2.15 0.06 -2.32
C ILE A 74 2.70 -1.13 -1.53
N CYS A 75 3.85 -0.98 -0.89
CA CYS A 75 4.42 -1.95 0.03
C CYS A 75 4.14 -1.54 1.48
N PHE A 76 3.87 -2.49 2.34
CA PHE A 76 3.61 -2.24 3.76
C PHE A 76 3.86 -3.49 4.61
N GLU A 77 3.97 -3.31 5.90
CA GLU A 77 3.99 -4.37 6.91
C GLU A 77 2.65 -4.39 7.65
N TRP A 78 2.18 -5.58 8.02
CA TRP A 78 0.98 -5.71 8.85
C TRP A 78 1.18 -6.86 9.82
N LEU A 79 1.59 -6.51 11.05
CA LEU A 79 1.79 -7.49 12.12
C LEU A 79 0.44 -7.97 12.65
N ASP A 80 0.39 -9.21 13.12
CA ASP A 80 -0.81 -9.75 13.75
C ASP A 80 -1.19 -8.94 14.99
N GLY A 81 -2.48 -8.64 15.15
CA GLY A 81 -2.99 -7.74 16.20
C GLY A 81 -2.63 -6.26 16.05
N ALA A 82 -1.95 -5.84 14.98
CA ALA A 82 -1.67 -4.42 14.75
C ALA A 82 -2.96 -3.65 14.38
N PRO A 83 -3.09 -2.38 14.81
CA PRO A 83 -4.26 -1.55 14.50
C PRO A 83 -4.38 -1.17 13.01
N GLY A 84 -3.36 -1.46 12.21
CA GLY A 84 -3.34 -1.19 10.78
C GLY A 84 -1.95 -1.40 10.15
N PRO A 85 -1.81 -1.12 8.86
CA PRO A 85 -0.55 -1.27 8.13
C PRO A 85 0.48 -0.22 8.54
N SER A 86 1.73 -0.65 8.64
CA SER A 86 2.91 0.16 8.96
C SER A 86 3.93 0.14 7.83
N HIS A 87 4.89 1.07 7.88
CA HIS A 87 5.97 1.19 6.89
C HIS A 87 5.45 1.27 5.45
N VAL A 88 4.31 1.95 5.27
CA VAL A 88 3.68 2.11 3.96
C VAL A 88 4.57 2.94 3.04
N GLU A 89 4.80 2.45 1.83
CA GLU A 89 5.65 3.07 0.81
C GLU A 89 5.08 2.81 -0.59
N MET A 90 5.14 3.80 -1.49
CA MET A 90 4.88 3.60 -2.92
C MET A 90 6.18 3.40 -3.69
N VAL A 91 6.38 2.19 -4.21
CA VAL A 91 7.61 1.80 -4.91
C VAL A 91 7.38 1.56 -6.39
N ASP A 92 8.39 1.89 -7.19
CA ASP A 92 8.50 1.50 -8.59
C ASP A 92 8.99 0.03 -8.64
N TYR A 93 8.23 -0.81 -9.31
CA TYR A 93 8.50 -2.24 -9.51
C TYR A 93 8.76 -2.46 -11.01
N HIS A 94 9.88 -1.91 -11.49
CA HIS A 94 10.41 -2.14 -12.84
C HIS A 94 11.94 -2.22 -12.84
#